data_AF-A0A1H8EC90-F1
#
_entry.id   AF-A0A1H8EC90-F1
#
_cell.length_a   1.000
_cell.length_b   1.000
_cell.length_c   1.000
_cell.angle_alpha   90.00
_cell.angle_beta   90.00
_cell.angle_gamma   90.00
#
_symmetry.space_group_name_H-M   'P 1'
#
loop_
_entity.id
_entity.type
_entity.pdbx_description
1 polymer ?
#
loop_
_entity_poly.entity_id
_entity_poly.type
_entity_poly.pdbx_seq_one_letter_code
_entity_poly.pdbx_strand_id
1 'polypeptide(L)'
;MSPPRRVIFHIGQTKAGSTSIQNYLEAERDAMLAQGVLFPLSTMKRSNPFDHSRTAGHLLLLHGLKGDEIMQAFEQELASHPHHTLVLSVENMFSDQPDSVLEAMGRYFSADALEVWAVLRPQFDWLRSRHIENTLSGFSSRTDTFARFVQNAAQEGILDYPARLRHVAGLLGAGQIRAIPFTSDEGPLVTRFLQAAGLPVTDPDAAASQHSNIREKSGTLVEGKRRLNAVCAGIPVPLRLEIEHAFRRLHARSFADSQEPEFCPEIPLTAAQIEDLHRANQSLADEGIMVQPLELGQAGRAGAADPTIVSQLLRQGLRAAALICDCHPERKALQGSLLRYDPEECDALAEALEGASASTHLQAPETALLAACFDRRLVRLHLTPDRGVWRQMARLDALMSPSPLVALAADKIGETGDPLPDVVVIGEGVEAARVLPLLDQPGLRQLILLEGARTLLPDLPLGPHQRRDVGRCLFLTMPVQVPHGPARL
;
A
#
# COMPACT_ATOMS: atom_id res chain seq x y z
N MET A 1 -40.46 6.72 -28.63
CA MET A 1 -39.36 6.31 -27.74
C MET A 1 -38.35 7.45 -27.75
N SER A 2 -37.91 7.94 -26.60
CA SER A 2 -36.85 8.97 -26.56
C SER A 2 -35.58 8.42 -27.20
N PRO A 3 -34.77 9.24 -27.90
CA PRO A 3 -33.47 8.79 -28.39
C PRO A 3 -32.62 8.28 -27.22
N PRO A 4 -31.78 7.25 -27.42
CA PRO A 4 -30.92 6.71 -26.37
C PRO A 4 -30.00 7.82 -25.86
N ARG A 5 -29.80 7.89 -24.54
CA ARG A 5 -28.89 8.88 -23.95
C ARG A 5 -27.46 8.47 -24.28
N ARG A 6 -26.57 9.45 -24.50
CA ARG A 6 -25.12 9.21 -24.53
C ARG A 6 -24.60 9.09 -23.10
N VAL A 7 -23.92 7.99 -22.76
CA VAL A 7 -23.30 7.77 -21.45
C VAL A 7 -21.80 7.54 -21.63
N ILE A 8 -21.00 8.40 -21.02
CA ILE A 8 -19.54 8.34 -21.05
C ILE A 8 -19.06 7.78 -19.71
N PHE A 9 -18.49 6.58 -19.75
CA PHE A 9 -17.71 6.04 -18.63
C PHE A 9 -16.27 6.50 -18.76
N HIS A 10 -15.90 7.53 -18.02
CA HIS A 10 -14.50 7.80 -17.74
C HIS A 10 -13.98 6.77 -16.73
N ILE A 11 -13.36 5.72 -17.26
CA ILE A 11 -12.69 4.72 -16.45
C ILE A 11 -11.22 5.11 -16.27
N GLY A 12 -10.48 4.34 -15.48
CA GLY A 12 -9.12 4.68 -15.08
C GLY A 12 -8.11 4.84 -16.23
N GLN A 13 -6.82 4.68 -15.95
CA GLN A 13 -6.29 4.02 -14.76
C GLN A 13 -6.22 4.92 -13.53
N THR A 14 -6.34 4.31 -12.34
CA THR A 14 -5.91 4.98 -11.11
C THR A 14 -4.51 5.55 -11.31
N LYS A 15 -4.22 6.74 -10.80
CA LYS A 15 -2.94 7.45 -11.01
C LYS A 15 -2.70 8.01 -12.41
N ALA A 16 -3.74 8.12 -13.24
CA ALA A 16 -3.70 8.78 -14.55
C ALA A 16 -4.50 10.10 -14.60
N GLY A 17 -4.59 10.84 -13.48
CA GLY A 17 -5.16 12.20 -13.48
C GLY A 17 -6.69 12.29 -13.34
N SER A 18 -7.35 11.20 -12.96
CA SER A 18 -8.78 11.14 -12.65
C SER A 18 -9.24 12.22 -11.67
N THR A 19 -8.47 12.50 -10.62
CA THR A 19 -8.80 13.53 -9.62
C THR A 19 -8.90 14.93 -10.25
N SER A 20 -8.00 15.29 -11.16
CA SER A 20 -8.01 16.58 -11.86
C SER A 20 -9.26 16.72 -12.74
N ILE A 21 -9.61 15.65 -13.48
CA ILE A 21 -10.82 15.61 -14.31
C ILE A 21 -12.08 15.69 -13.44
N GLN A 22 -12.16 14.91 -12.37
CA GLN A 22 -13.31 14.88 -11.47
C GLN A 22 -13.53 16.22 -10.77
N ASN A 23 -12.46 16.86 -10.29
CA ASN A 23 -12.55 18.17 -9.64
C ASN A 23 -13.04 19.25 -10.62
N TYR A 24 -12.58 19.22 -11.87
CA TYR A 24 -13.09 20.13 -12.89
C TYR A 24 -14.58 19.88 -13.18
N LEU A 25 -14.97 18.63 -13.45
CA LEU A 25 -16.36 18.28 -13.77
C LEU A 25 -17.32 18.61 -12.62
N GLU A 26 -16.89 18.47 -11.37
CA GLU A 26 -17.66 18.84 -10.19
C GLU A 26 -17.79 20.36 -10.04
N ALA A 27 -16.69 21.10 -10.19
CA ALA A 27 -16.69 22.56 -10.08
C ALA A 27 -17.48 23.25 -11.20
N GLU A 28 -17.39 22.72 -12.42
CA GLU A 28 -18.02 23.28 -13.63
C GLU A 28 -19.38 22.67 -13.94
N ARG A 29 -19.95 21.88 -13.02
CA ARG A 29 -21.18 21.11 -13.24
C ARG A 29 -22.33 21.94 -13.79
N ASP A 30 -22.59 23.10 -13.22
CA ASP A 30 -23.75 23.93 -13.61
C ASP A 30 -23.57 24.51 -15.02
N ALA A 31 -22.34 24.90 -15.37
CA ALA A 31 -22.00 25.35 -16.72
C ALA A 31 -22.08 24.21 -17.74
N MET A 32 -21.68 22.99 -17.36
CA MET A 32 -21.82 21.79 -18.19
C MET A 32 -23.28 21.40 -18.40
N LEU A 33 -24.10 21.50 -17.34
CA LEU A 33 -25.54 21.25 -17.41
C LEU A 33 -26.22 22.19 -18.38
N ALA A 34 -25.88 23.48 -18.36
CA ALA A 34 -26.40 24.46 -19.33
C ALA A 34 -26.06 24.10 -20.79
N GLN A 35 -25.02 23.29 -21.00
CA GLN A 35 -24.58 22.81 -22.31
C GLN A 35 -25.01 21.36 -22.60
N GLY A 36 -25.95 20.81 -21.83
CA GLY A 36 -26.50 19.48 -22.08
C GLY A 36 -25.64 18.33 -21.56
N VAL A 37 -24.75 18.56 -20.59
CA VAL A 37 -23.91 17.52 -19.97
C VAL A 37 -24.21 17.41 -18.48
N LEU A 38 -24.52 16.20 -18.02
CA LEU A 38 -24.77 15.88 -16.61
C LEU A 38 -23.57 15.13 -16.02
N PHE A 39 -22.95 15.73 -15.00
CA PHE A 39 -22.04 15.08 -14.07
C PHE A 39 -22.73 14.93 -12.71
N PRO A 40 -23.16 13.72 -12.32
CA PRO A 40 -24.09 13.53 -11.21
C PRO A 40 -23.41 13.67 -9.84
N LEU A 41 -23.95 14.50 -8.96
CA LEU A 41 -23.37 14.67 -7.61
C LEU A 41 -23.99 13.73 -6.57
N SER A 42 -25.17 13.16 -6.85
CA SER A 42 -25.89 12.25 -5.95
C SER A 42 -25.08 11.01 -5.52
N THR A 43 -24.07 10.63 -6.30
CA THR A 43 -23.22 9.45 -6.06
C THR A 43 -21.76 9.81 -5.78
N MET A 44 -21.43 11.09 -5.64
CA MET A 44 -20.09 11.57 -5.29
C MET A 44 -19.91 11.62 -3.78
N LYS A 45 -18.73 11.21 -3.28
CA LYS A 45 -18.39 11.34 -1.86
C LYS A 45 -16.91 11.65 -1.65
N ARG A 46 -16.66 12.69 -0.85
CA ARG A 46 -15.33 13.05 -0.35
C ARG A 46 -15.22 12.54 1.09
N SER A 47 -14.47 11.46 1.29
CA SER A 47 -14.34 10.80 2.61
C SER A 47 -12.93 10.83 3.19
N ASN A 48 -11.97 11.47 2.52
CA ASN A 48 -10.61 11.59 3.05
C ASN A 48 -10.50 12.81 3.97
N PRO A 49 -10.24 12.64 5.28
CA PRO A 49 -10.15 13.76 6.21
C PRO A 49 -8.89 14.61 6.03
N PHE A 50 -7.86 14.10 5.32
CA PHE A 50 -6.58 14.79 5.14
C PHE A 50 -6.38 15.36 3.73
N ASP A 51 -7.28 15.05 2.79
CA ASP A 51 -7.21 15.54 1.41
C ASP A 51 -8.62 15.69 0.85
N HIS A 52 -9.19 16.88 1.03
CA HIS A 52 -10.53 17.20 0.54
C HIS A 52 -10.61 17.25 -0.98
N SER A 53 -9.49 17.35 -1.70
CA SER A 53 -9.47 17.35 -3.17
C SER A 53 -9.66 15.95 -3.75
N ARG A 54 -9.44 14.91 -2.95
CA ARG A 54 -9.56 13.51 -3.39
C ARG A 54 -11.02 13.04 -3.34
N THR A 55 -11.47 12.47 -4.44
CA THR A 55 -12.76 11.79 -4.56
C THR A 55 -12.57 10.40 -5.15
N ALA A 56 -13.48 9.48 -4.82
CA ALA A 56 -13.55 8.16 -5.46
C ALA A 56 -14.34 8.20 -6.78
N GLY A 57 -14.72 9.41 -7.25
CA GLY A 57 -15.66 9.59 -8.34
C GLY A 57 -17.03 9.00 -7.97
N HIS A 58 -17.69 8.37 -8.95
CA HIS A 58 -18.99 7.73 -8.76
C HIS A 58 -18.87 6.26 -8.31
N LEU A 59 -17.83 5.91 -7.55
CA LEU A 59 -17.67 4.56 -7.01
C LEU A 59 -18.88 4.11 -6.17
N LEU A 60 -19.57 5.05 -5.50
CA LEU A 60 -20.79 4.74 -4.75
C LEU A 60 -21.93 4.24 -5.65
N LEU A 61 -21.97 4.61 -6.93
CA LEU A 61 -22.97 4.11 -7.85
C LEU A 61 -22.81 2.58 -8.04
N LEU A 62 -21.58 2.09 -8.15
CA LEU A 62 -21.30 0.65 -8.27
C LEU A 62 -21.76 -0.14 -7.03
N HIS A 63 -21.62 0.44 -5.84
CA HIS A 63 -22.12 -0.16 -4.60
C HIS A 63 -23.64 0.01 -4.44
N GLY A 64 -24.15 1.13 -4.94
CA GLY A 64 -25.54 1.57 -4.86
C GLY A 64 -26.50 0.71 -5.67
N LEU A 65 -26.03 0.00 -6.71
CA LEU A 65 -26.87 -0.96 -7.45
C LEU A 65 -27.55 -2.04 -6.57
N LYS A 66 -27.18 -2.15 -5.28
CA LYS A 66 -27.80 -3.02 -4.27
C LYS A 66 -28.60 -2.29 -3.18
N GLY A 67 -28.62 -0.95 -3.14
CA GLY A 67 -29.21 -0.16 -2.05
C GLY A 67 -30.05 1.01 -2.53
N ASP A 68 -31.16 1.26 -1.83
CA ASP A 68 -32.26 2.06 -2.37
C ASP A 68 -32.01 3.58 -2.35
N GLU A 69 -31.39 4.13 -1.30
CA GLU A 69 -31.30 5.60 -1.13
C GLU A 69 -30.37 6.29 -2.15
N ILE A 70 -29.15 5.77 -2.35
CA ILE A 70 -28.19 6.34 -3.31
C ILE A 70 -28.73 6.23 -4.73
N MET A 71 -29.32 5.08 -5.08
CA MET A 71 -29.93 4.89 -6.39
C MET A 71 -31.14 5.78 -6.58
N GLN A 72 -31.99 5.94 -5.58
CA GLN A 72 -33.14 6.83 -5.66
C GLN A 72 -32.72 8.28 -5.92
N ALA A 73 -31.70 8.78 -5.19
CA ALA A 73 -31.16 10.12 -5.42
C ALA A 73 -30.56 10.27 -6.83
N PHE A 74 -29.85 9.24 -7.31
CA PHE A 74 -29.29 9.22 -8.66
C PHE A 74 -30.36 9.22 -9.74
N GLU A 75 -31.41 8.40 -9.60
CA GLU A 75 -32.54 8.33 -10.54
C GLU A 75 -33.32 9.64 -10.59
N GLN A 76 -33.52 10.29 -9.44
CA GLN A 76 -34.17 11.61 -9.37
C GLN A 76 -33.36 12.68 -10.11
N GLU A 77 -32.04 12.69 -9.91
CA GLU A 77 -31.13 13.58 -10.64
C GLU A 77 -31.18 13.29 -12.15
N LEU A 78 -31.15 12.01 -12.54
CA LEU A 78 -31.18 11.58 -13.93
C LEU A 78 -32.49 11.92 -14.64
N ALA A 79 -33.62 11.76 -13.94
CA ALA A 79 -34.96 12.07 -14.44
C ALA A 79 -35.17 13.57 -14.64
N SER A 80 -34.46 14.41 -13.88
CA SER A 80 -34.50 15.87 -14.02
C SER A 80 -33.76 16.36 -15.27
N HIS A 81 -32.93 15.51 -15.89
CA HIS A 81 -32.10 15.83 -17.04
C HIS A 81 -32.14 14.71 -18.12
N PRO A 82 -33.32 14.38 -18.70
CA PRO A 82 -33.50 13.19 -19.53
C PRO A 82 -32.70 13.20 -20.84
N HIS A 83 -32.40 14.38 -21.40
CA HIS A 83 -31.74 14.53 -22.70
C HIS A 83 -30.25 14.88 -22.62
N HIS A 84 -29.65 14.93 -21.42
CA HIS A 84 -28.26 15.33 -21.25
C HIS A 84 -27.32 14.15 -21.50
N THR A 85 -26.12 14.41 -22.02
CA THR A 85 -25.02 13.44 -22.00
C THR A 85 -24.61 13.18 -20.56
N LEU A 86 -24.64 11.91 -20.13
CA LEU A 86 -24.23 11.54 -18.78
C LEU A 86 -22.73 11.22 -18.75
N VAL A 87 -21.99 11.79 -17.80
CA VAL A 87 -20.56 11.51 -17.61
C VAL A 87 -20.35 10.85 -16.23
N LEU A 88 -19.88 9.61 -16.24
CA LEU A 88 -19.56 8.84 -15.03
C LEU A 88 -18.06 8.58 -14.94
N SER A 89 -17.40 9.22 -13.97
CA SER A 89 -16.00 8.98 -13.65
C SER A 89 -15.83 7.92 -12.55
N VAL A 90 -15.32 6.74 -12.89
CA VAL A 90 -15.08 5.63 -11.94
C VAL A 90 -13.76 4.92 -12.26
N GLU A 91 -12.65 5.44 -11.72
CA GLU A 91 -11.31 4.99 -12.11
C GLU A 91 -11.05 3.49 -11.82
N ASN A 92 -11.64 2.98 -10.74
CA ASN A 92 -11.46 1.59 -10.30
C ASN A 92 -12.07 0.56 -11.26
N MET A 93 -12.94 0.95 -12.19
CA MET A 93 -13.48 0.03 -13.21
C MET A 93 -12.39 -0.56 -14.09
N PHE A 94 -11.26 0.16 -14.24
CA PHE A 94 -10.17 -0.33 -15.07
C PHE A 94 -9.53 -1.61 -14.50
N SER A 95 -9.34 -1.79 -13.20
CA SER A 95 -8.60 -2.96 -12.67
C SER A 95 -9.17 -3.56 -11.38
N ASP A 96 -9.98 -2.82 -10.63
CA ASP A 96 -10.25 -3.15 -9.22
C ASP A 96 -11.68 -3.66 -8.99
N GLN A 97 -12.53 -3.70 -10.02
CA GLN A 97 -13.92 -4.11 -9.91
C GLN A 97 -14.14 -5.54 -10.42
N PRO A 98 -14.95 -6.36 -9.72
CA PRO A 98 -15.37 -7.67 -10.22
C PRO A 98 -16.21 -7.55 -11.48
N ASP A 99 -16.06 -8.49 -12.41
CA ASP A 99 -16.80 -8.51 -13.68
C ASP A 99 -18.33 -8.39 -13.47
N SER A 100 -18.88 -9.10 -12.48
CA SER A 100 -20.31 -9.06 -12.15
C SER A 100 -20.84 -7.65 -11.82
N VAL A 101 -19.99 -6.77 -11.30
CA VAL A 101 -20.36 -5.37 -10.99
C VAL A 101 -20.43 -4.56 -12.29
N LEU A 102 -19.49 -4.77 -13.21
CA LEU A 102 -19.47 -4.12 -14.52
C LEU A 102 -20.67 -4.58 -15.37
N GLU A 103 -20.98 -5.88 -15.37
CA GLU A 103 -22.17 -6.43 -16.04
C GLU A 103 -23.48 -5.87 -15.48
N ALA A 104 -23.57 -5.68 -14.16
CA ALA A 104 -24.73 -5.06 -13.54
C ALA A 104 -24.89 -3.60 -14.00
N MET A 105 -23.78 -2.87 -14.11
CA MET A 105 -23.77 -1.50 -14.62
C MET A 105 -24.18 -1.43 -16.11
N GLY A 106 -23.64 -2.33 -16.95
CA GLY A 106 -24.01 -2.42 -18.36
C GLY A 106 -25.49 -2.74 -18.56
N ARG A 107 -26.05 -3.67 -17.78
CA ARG A 107 -27.49 -3.98 -17.80
C ARG A 107 -28.35 -2.78 -17.40
N TYR A 108 -27.93 -2.04 -16.37
CA TYR A 108 -28.64 -0.87 -15.89
C TYR A 108 -28.74 0.22 -16.99
N PHE A 109 -27.66 0.47 -17.73
CA PHE A 109 -27.65 1.42 -18.85
C PHE A 109 -27.91 0.79 -20.23
N SER A 110 -28.53 -0.38 -20.31
CA SER A 110 -28.68 -1.13 -21.58
C SER A 110 -29.52 -0.43 -22.65
N ALA A 111 -30.32 0.57 -22.28
CA ALA A 111 -31.11 1.40 -23.20
C ALA A 111 -30.34 2.62 -23.77
N ASP A 112 -29.15 2.89 -23.25
CA ASP A 112 -28.34 4.05 -23.58
C ASP A 112 -27.17 3.70 -24.51
N ALA A 113 -26.61 4.71 -25.19
CA ALA A 113 -25.42 4.58 -26.02
C ALA A 113 -24.18 4.76 -25.14
N LEU A 114 -23.51 3.66 -24.80
CA LEU A 114 -22.40 3.67 -23.85
C LEU A 114 -21.05 3.80 -24.57
N GLU A 115 -20.20 4.67 -24.02
CA GLU A 115 -18.81 4.87 -24.43
C GLU A 115 -17.88 4.65 -23.24
N VAL A 116 -16.75 3.98 -23.50
CA VAL A 116 -15.65 3.85 -22.53
C VAL A 116 -14.54 4.80 -22.92
N TRP A 117 -14.17 5.68 -22.00
CA TRP A 117 -13.09 6.63 -22.12
C TRP A 117 -12.05 6.39 -21.02
N ALA A 118 -10.79 6.23 -21.41
CA ALA A 118 -9.69 6.04 -20.46
C ALA A 118 -8.60 7.10 -20.61
N VAL A 119 -7.94 7.44 -19.51
CA VAL A 119 -6.66 8.15 -19.54
C VAL A 119 -5.57 7.14 -19.22
N LEU A 120 -4.68 6.91 -20.17
CA LEU A 120 -3.65 5.88 -20.04
C LEU A 120 -2.30 6.53 -19.74
N ARG A 121 -1.68 6.07 -18.65
CA ARG A 121 -0.33 6.46 -18.29
C ARG A 121 0.66 5.39 -18.78
N PRO A 122 1.86 5.77 -19.27
CA PRO A 122 2.91 4.81 -19.59
C PRO A 122 3.07 3.75 -18.50
N GLN A 123 3.08 2.47 -18.88
CA GLN A 123 2.98 1.32 -17.95
C GLN A 123 4.01 1.40 -16.81
N PHE A 124 5.25 1.76 -17.11
CA PHE A 124 6.32 1.79 -16.11
C PHE A 124 6.11 2.93 -15.11
N ASP A 125 5.64 4.08 -15.59
CA ASP A 125 5.34 5.24 -14.74
C ASP A 125 4.08 5.00 -13.90
N TRP A 126 3.10 4.28 -14.47
CA TRP A 126 1.91 3.83 -13.76
C TRP A 126 2.26 2.85 -12.64
N LEU A 127 3.06 1.82 -12.93
CA LEU A 127 3.50 0.82 -11.96
C LEU A 127 4.15 1.49 -10.74
N ARG A 128 5.07 2.44 -10.96
CA ARG A 128 5.70 3.22 -9.87
C ARG A 128 4.66 3.98 -9.07
N SER A 129 3.82 4.74 -9.76
CA SER A 129 2.85 5.63 -9.11
C SER A 129 1.80 4.86 -8.30
N ARG A 130 1.35 3.71 -8.83
CA ARG A 130 0.42 2.82 -8.16
C ARG A 130 1.08 2.08 -7.00
N HIS A 131 2.33 1.65 -7.14
CA HIS A 131 3.08 1.07 -6.04
C HIS A 131 3.28 2.06 -4.88
N ILE A 132 3.67 3.30 -5.19
CA ILE A 132 3.78 4.39 -4.19
C ILE A 132 2.43 4.62 -3.51
N GLU A 133 1.32 4.65 -4.26
CA GLU A 133 -0.02 4.79 -3.68
C GLU A 133 -0.37 3.65 -2.72
N ASN A 134 -0.19 2.42 -3.17
CA ASN A 134 -0.51 1.22 -2.40
C ASN A 134 0.35 1.14 -1.13
N THR A 135 1.59 1.60 -1.19
CA THR A 135 2.51 1.58 -0.05
C THR A 135 2.27 2.73 0.91
N LEU A 136 2.16 3.95 0.39
CA LEU A 136 2.08 5.15 1.22
C LEU A 136 0.69 5.42 1.77
N SER A 137 -0.38 5.03 1.06
CA SER A 137 -1.73 5.31 1.54
C SER A 137 -2.06 4.54 2.82
N GLY A 138 -2.68 5.21 3.80
CA GLY A 138 -3.18 4.58 5.03
C GLY A 138 -4.43 3.72 4.82
N PHE A 139 -4.98 3.69 3.60
CA PHE A 139 -6.11 2.83 3.26
C PHE A 139 -5.70 1.36 3.17
N SER A 140 -4.46 1.06 2.79
CA SER A 140 -3.92 -0.29 2.69
C SER A 140 -2.61 -0.42 3.46
N SER A 141 -2.24 -1.65 3.86
CA SER A 141 -0.98 -1.91 4.56
C SER A 141 -0.13 -2.87 3.72
N ARG A 142 0.08 -2.50 2.46
CA ARG A 142 0.82 -3.33 1.50
C ARG A 142 2.29 -3.38 1.90
N THR A 143 2.83 -4.59 1.92
CA THR A 143 4.24 -4.88 2.20
C THR A 143 4.99 -5.41 0.99
N ASP A 144 4.29 -5.65 -0.12
CA ASP A 144 4.87 -6.13 -1.38
C ASP A 144 6.07 -5.26 -1.81
N THR A 145 7.15 -5.89 -2.27
CA THR A 145 8.23 -5.16 -2.96
C THR A 145 7.74 -4.65 -4.31
N PHE A 146 8.39 -3.62 -4.85
CA PHE A 146 8.09 -3.16 -6.22
C PHE A 146 8.16 -4.30 -7.23
N ALA A 147 9.18 -5.17 -7.10
CA ALA A 147 9.37 -6.24 -8.06
C ALA A 147 8.22 -7.26 -8.06
N ARG A 148 7.77 -7.67 -6.86
CA ARG A 148 6.60 -8.54 -6.71
C ARG A 148 5.33 -7.88 -7.23
N PHE A 149 5.14 -6.59 -6.93
CA PHE A 149 4.00 -5.83 -7.42
C PHE A 149 3.94 -5.82 -8.96
N VAL A 150 5.07 -5.59 -9.64
CA VAL A 150 5.15 -5.63 -11.12
C VAL A 150 4.81 -7.03 -11.65
N GLN A 151 5.37 -8.08 -11.05
CA GLN A 151 5.09 -9.46 -11.47
C GLN A 151 3.60 -9.81 -11.33
N ASN A 152 2.98 -9.45 -10.21
CA ASN A 152 1.54 -9.67 -10.00
C ASN A 152 0.72 -8.90 -11.04
N ALA A 153 1.03 -7.62 -11.28
CA ALA A 153 0.31 -6.82 -12.28
C ALA A 153 0.41 -7.38 -13.71
N ALA A 154 1.58 -7.94 -14.07
CA ALA A 154 1.78 -8.61 -15.34
C ALA A 154 0.98 -9.94 -15.42
N GLN A 155 1.01 -10.75 -14.36
CA GLN A 155 0.29 -12.03 -14.30
C GLN A 155 -1.23 -11.86 -14.31
N GLU A 156 -1.72 -10.79 -13.68
CA GLU A 156 -3.14 -10.41 -13.67
C GLU A 156 -3.60 -9.76 -14.99
N GLY A 157 -2.70 -9.56 -15.96
CA GLY A 157 -3.02 -8.97 -17.26
C GLY A 157 -3.34 -7.46 -17.20
N ILE A 158 -3.03 -6.79 -16.09
CA ILE A 158 -3.36 -5.36 -15.90
C ILE A 158 -2.57 -4.47 -16.88
N LEU A 159 -1.38 -4.92 -17.30
CA LEU A 159 -0.49 -4.18 -18.19
C LEU A 159 -0.88 -4.27 -19.68
N ASP A 160 -1.74 -5.22 -20.06
CA ASP A 160 -2.31 -5.32 -21.40
C ASP A 160 -3.52 -4.40 -21.52
N TYR A 161 -3.24 -3.11 -21.75
CA TYR A 161 -4.26 -2.07 -21.80
C TYR A 161 -5.33 -2.31 -22.88
N PRO A 162 -4.99 -2.71 -24.13
CA PRO A 162 -6.00 -3.05 -25.14
C PRO A 162 -6.94 -4.16 -24.67
N ALA A 163 -6.39 -5.28 -24.18
CA ALA A 163 -7.22 -6.40 -23.74
C ALA A 163 -8.12 -5.98 -22.57
N ARG A 164 -7.59 -5.20 -21.63
CA ARG A 164 -8.36 -4.74 -20.47
C ARG A 164 -9.48 -3.76 -20.86
N LEU A 165 -9.22 -2.82 -21.77
CA LEU A 165 -10.24 -1.91 -22.27
C LEU A 165 -11.36 -2.67 -23.00
N ARG A 166 -11.00 -3.63 -23.87
CA ARG A 166 -11.98 -4.49 -24.56
C ARG A 166 -12.81 -5.31 -23.58
N HIS A 167 -12.17 -5.86 -22.55
CA HIS A 167 -12.85 -6.62 -21.49
C HIS A 167 -13.88 -5.75 -20.77
N VAL A 168 -13.48 -4.58 -20.26
CA VAL A 168 -14.39 -3.66 -19.55
C VAL A 168 -15.52 -3.19 -20.46
N ALA A 169 -15.23 -2.80 -21.70
CA ALA A 169 -16.23 -2.39 -22.67
C ALA A 169 -17.22 -3.51 -23.00
N GLY A 170 -16.74 -4.74 -23.16
CA GLY A 170 -17.58 -5.92 -23.39
C GLY A 170 -18.56 -6.18 -22.24
N LEU A 171 -18.08 -6.12 -20.99
CA LEU A 171 -18.93 -6.30 -19.81
C LEU A 171 -19.97 -5.19 -19.64
N LEU A 172 -19.63 -3.96 -20.02
CA LEU A 172 -20.57 -2.84 -20.00
C LEU A 172 -21.56 -2.86 -21.18
N GLY A 173 -21.24 -3.56 -22.27
CA GLY A 173 -21.97 -3.42 -23.53
C GLY A 173 -21.69 -2.10 -24.25
N ALA A 174 -20.49 -1.53 -24.07
CA ALA A 174 -20.12 -0.27 -24.69
C ALA A 174 -19.82 -0.42 -26.19
N GLY A 175 -20.42 0.46 -26.99
CA GLY A 175 -20.26 0.47 -28.45
C GLY A 175 -19.00 1.19 -28.92
N GLN A 176 -18.36 1.97 -28.05
CA GLN A 176 -17.12 2.69 -28.37
C GLN A 176 -16.12 2.62 -27.23
N ILE A 177 -14.84 2.55 -27.61
CA ILE A 177 -13.68 2.59 -26.71
C ILE A 177 -12.74 3.67 -27.23
N ARG A 178 -12.35 4.58 -26.35
CA ARG A 178 -11.39 5.65 -26.64
C ARG A 178 -10.44 5.82 -25.48
N ALA A 179 -9.23 6.26 -25.77
CA ALA A 179 -8.26 6.61 -24.77
C ALA A 179 -7.39 7.79 -25.20
N ILE A 180 -6.88 8.53 -24.22
CA ILE A 180 -5.87 9.57 -24.42
C ILE A 180 -4.65 9.31 -23.54
N PRO A 181 -3.44 9.75 -23.95
CA PRO A 181 -2.26 9.62 -23.11
C PRO A 181 -2.31 10.61 -21.94
N PHE A 182 -1.84 10.18 -20.77
CA PHE A 182 -1.75 11.01 -19.57
C PHE A 182 -0.84 12.22 -19.78
N THR A 183 0.34 12.01 -20.37
CA THR A 183 1.29 13.05 -20.78
C THR A 183 1.19 13.29 -22.28
N SER A 184 1.15 14.56 -22.70
CA SER A 184 1.20 14.96 -24.11
C SER A 184 1.65 16.42 -24.20
N ASP A 185 2.33 16.77 -25.29
CA ASP A 185 2.72 18.15 -25.61
C ASP A 185 1.55 18.98 -26.17
N GLU A 186 0.40 18.36 -26.44
CA GLU A 186 -0.81 18.98 -26.99
C GLU A 186 -1.60 19.81 -25.95
N GLY A 187 -1.13 19.88 -24.70
CA GLY A 187 -1.69 20.75 -23.67
C GLY A 187 -2.21 20.03 -22.41
N PRO A 188 -2.92 20.76 -21.52
CA PRO A 188 -3.37 20.27 -20.22
C PRO A 188 -4.29 19.04 -20.33
N LEU A 189 -4.16 18.11 -19.37
CA LEU A 189 -4.89 16.84 -19.40
C LEU A 189 -6.42 17.03 -19.45
N VAL A 190 -6.97 17.92 -18.61
CA VAL A 190 -8.42 18.14 -18.54
C VAL A 190 -8.95 18.67 -19.88
N THR A 191 -8.30 19.68 -20.46
CA THR A 191 -8.66 20.23 -21.77
C THR A 191 -8.65 19.16 -22.85
N ARG A 192 -7.58 18.36 -22.94
CA ARG A 192 -7.48 17.27 -23.93
C ARG A 192 -8.56 16.21 -23.74
N PHE A 193 -8.86 15.83 -22.49
CA PHE A 193 -9.92 14.88 -22.18
C PHE A 193 -11.28 15.39 -22.65
N LEU A 194 -11.64 16.63 -22.31
CA LEU A 194 -12.92 17.22 -22.68
C LEU A 194 -13.08 17.31 -24.20
N GLN A 195 -12.05 17.81 -24.88
CA GLN A 195 -12.04 17.93 -26.34
C GLN A 195 -12.17 16.57 -27.03
N ALA A 196 -11.40 15.57 -26.59
CA ALA A 196 -11.46 14.23 -27.16
C ALA A 196 -12.84 13.59 -26.94
N ALA A 197 -13.40 13.72 -25.73
CA ALA A 197 -14.72 13.20 -25.38
C ALA A 197 -15.89 13.99 -25.99
N GLY A 198 -15.63 15.08 -26.73
CA GLY A 198 -16.67 15.96 -27.26
C GLY A 198 -17.49 16.63 -26.16
N LEU A 199 -16.86 16.94 -25.04
CA LEU A 199 -17.43 17.66 -23.91
C LEU A 199 -17.02 19.14 -23.98
N PRO A 200 -17.87 20.06 -23.50
CA PRO A 200 -17.54 21.48 -23.52
C PRO A 200 -16.42 21.80 -22.53
N VAL A 201 -15.55 22.73 -22.91
CA VAL A 201 -14.60 23.38 -22.00
C VAL A 201 -15.26 24.69 -21.54
N THR A 202 -15.91 24.65 -20.38
CA THR A 202 -16.73 25.76 -19.86
C THR A 202 -15.88 26.90 -19.30
N ASP A 203 -14.78 26.53 -18.65
CA ASP A 203 -13.72 27.42 -18.20
C ASP A 203 -12.35 26.89 -18.67
N PRO A 204 -11.73 27.51 -19.70
CA PRO A 204 -10.41 27.12 -20.20
C PRO A 204 -9.28 27.32 -19.20
N ASP A 205 -9.34 28.35 -18.36
CA ASP A 205 -8.28 28.69 -17.39
C ASP A 205 -8.32 27.71 -16.22
N ALA A 206 -9.51 27.38 -15.73
CA ALA A 206 -9.70 26.32 -14.75
C ALA A 206 -9.22 24.96 -15.31
N ALA A 207 -9.57 24.63 -16.56
CA ALA A 207 -9.14 23.38 -17.19
C ALA A 207 -7.60 23.30 -17.31
N ALA A 208 -6.95 24.42 -17.61
CA ALA A 208 -5.50 24.49 -17.74
C ALA A 208 -4.75 24.45 -16.40
N SER A 209 -5.35 24.99 -15.33
CA SER A 209 -4.75 25.09 -14.00
C SER A 209 -4.91 23.82 -13.14
N GLN A 210 -5.72 22.85 -13.57
CA GLN A 210 -5.81 21.54 -12.93
C GLN A 210 -4.52 20.74 -13.16
N HIS A 211 -3.52 20.97 -12.32
CA HIS A 211 -2.26 20.26 -12.37
C HIS A 211 -2.40 18.82 -11.86
N SER A 212 -1.63 17.91 -12.46
CA SER A 212 -1.42 16.59 -11.88
C SER A 212 -0.56 16.72 -10.64
N ASN A 213 -1.07 16.32 -9.47
CA ASN A 213 -0.29 16.28 -8.24
C ASN A 213 1.01 15.50 -8.45
N ILE A 214 2.14 16.21 -8.45
CA ILE A 214 3.48 15.63 -8.43
C ILE A 214 3.63 14.99 -7.05
N ARG A 215 3.46 13.66 -6.99
CA ARG A 215 3.56 12.91 -5.73
C ARG A 215 5.01 12.82 -5.27
N GLU A 216 5.17 12.56 -3.97
CA GLU A 216 6.48 12.27 -3.38
C GLU A 216 7.12 11.08 -4.07
N LYS A 217 8.37 11.27 -4.49
CA LYS A 217 9.16 10.26 -5.17
C LYS A 217 10.36 9.82 -4.32
N SER A 218 10.33 9.99 -3.01
CA SER A 218 11.46 9.55 -2.18
C SER A 218 11.47 8.03 -2.05
N GLY A 219 12.56 7.39 -2.47
CA GLY A 219 12.71 5.94 -2.32
C GLY A 219 12.79 5.51 -0.85
N THR A 220 13.46 6.32 -0.01
CA THR A 220 13.53 6.12 1.44
C THR A 220 12.16 6.14 2.09
N LEU A 221 11.32 7.12 1.74
CA LEU A 221 9.97 7.25 2.28
C LEU A 221 9.11 6.02 1.94
N VAL A 222 9.15 5.58 0.67
CA VAL A 222 8.40 4.42 0.20
C VAL A 222 8.83 3.16 0.93
N GLU A 223 10.14 2.89 0.99
CA GLU A 223 10.65 1.68 1.64
C GLU A 223 10.45 1.69 3.15
N GLY A 224 10.67 2.84 3.81
CA GLY A 224 10.40 2.99 5.25
C GLY A 224 8.94 2.76 5.60
N LYS A 225 8.00 3.31 4.80
CA LYS A 225 6.57 3.10 5.02
C LYS A 225 6.14 1.66 4.74
N ARG A 226 6.72 1.02 3.71
CA ARG A 226 6.47 -0.40 3.39
C ARG A 226 6.81 -1.30 4.57
N ARG A 227 7.95 -1.06 5.23
CA ARG A 227 8.36 -1.78 6.45
C ARG A 227 7.43 -1.47 7.62
N LEU A 228 7.05 -0.20 7.80
CA LEU A 228 6.10 0.19 8.85
C LEU A 228 4.71 -0.43 8.65
N ASN A 229 4.26 -0.60 7.40
CA ASN A 229 2.98 -1.24 7.08
C ASN A 229 2.88 -2.67 7.63
N ALA A 230 4.01 -3.39 7.72
CA ALA A 230 4.02 -4.73 8.28
C ALA A 230 3.53 -4.71 9.74
N VAL A 231 4.02 -3.77 10.54
CA VAL A 231 3.64 -3.58 11.94
C VAL A 231 2.24 -2.96 12.08
N CYS A 232 1.83 -2.10 11.15
CA CYS A 232 0.53 -1.42 11.20
C CYS A 232 -0.61 -2.20 10.55
N ALA A 233 -0.40 -3.40 10.00
CA ALA A 233 -1.41 -4.12 9.20
C ALA A 233 -2.70 -4.44 9.98
N GLY A 234 -2.60 -4.67 11.29
CA GLY A 234 -3.74 -4.99 12.16
C GLY A 234 -4.51 -3.78 12.70
N ILE A 235 -4.16 -2.56 12.30
CA ILE A 235 -4.70 -1.33 12.91
C ILE A 235 -5.89 -0.77 12.11
N PRO A 236 -6.92 -0.20 12.78
CA PRO A 236 -8.02 0.49 12.12
C PRO A 236 -7.58 1.53 11.08
N VAL A 237 -8.36 1.67 9.99
CA VAL A 237 -8.07 2.62 8.89
C VAL A 237 -7.84 4.05 9.39
N PRO A 238 -8.66 4.63 10.30
CA PRO A 238 -8.45 6.02 10.75
C PRO A 238 -7.06 6.23 11.36
N LEU A 239 -6.65 5.33 12.24
CA LEU A 239 -5.32 5.32 12.85
C LEU A 239 -4.20 5.17 11.80
N ARG A 240 -4.37 4.30 10.80
CA ARG A 240 -3.38 4.15 9.73
C ARG A 240 -3.22 5.41 8.88
N LEU A 241 -4.30 6.17 8.66
CA LEU A 241 -4.25 7.46 7.95
C LEU A 241 -3.53 8.53 8.79
N GLU A 242 -3.77 8.58 10.10
CA GLU A 242 -3.03 9.46 11.01
C GLU A 242 -1.53 9.12 11.05
N ILE A 243 -1.20 7.83 11.12
CA ILE A 243 0.19 7.33 11.08
C ILE A 243 0.85 7.68 9.74
N GLU A 244 0.16 7.48 8.60
CA GLU A 244 0.65 7.92 7.29
C GLU A 244 1.02 9.40 7.32
N HIS A 245 0.10 10.26 7.76
CA HIS A 245 0.29 11.70 7.76
C HIS A 245 1.47 12.10 8.66
N ALA A 246 1.58 11.51 9.85
CA ALA A 246 2.71 11.73 10.75
C ALA A 246 4.04 11.27 10.14
N PHE A 247 4.05 10.11 9.48
CA PHE A 247 5.23 9.53 8.85
C PHE A 247 5.77 10.42 7.71
N ARG A 248 4.88 10.95 6.85
CA ARG A 248 5.25 11.91 5.81
C ARG A 248 5.86 13.19 6.39
N ARG A 249 5.29 13.73 7.48
CA ARG A 249 5.83 14.92 8.16
C ARG A 249 7.17 14.67 8.84
N LEU A 250 7.42 13.45 9.34
CA LEU A 250 8.72 13.07 9.88
C LEU A 250 9.77 13.07 8.77
N HIS A 251 9.46 12.38 7.66
CA HIS A 251 10.32 12.35 6.49
C HIS A 251 10.64 13.76 5.95
N ALA A 252 9.62 14.59 5.72
CA ALA A 252 9.83 15.97 5.23
C ALA A 252 10.72 16.81 6.16
N ARG A 253 10.67 16.59 7.48
CA ARG A 253 11.53 17.28 8.46
C ARG A 253 12.95 16.73 8.49
N SER A 254 13.11 15.41 8.40
CA SER A 254 14.41 14.74 8.47
C SER A 254 15.23 14.89 7.19
N PHE A 255 14.58 15.14 6.05
CA PHE A 255 15.22 15.16 4.74
C PHE A 255 14.98 16.47 3.96
N ALA A 256 14.61 17.56 4.63
CA ALA A 256 14.32 18.85 4.00
C ALA A 256 15.47 19.35 3.08
N ASP A 257 16.71 19.12 3.51
CA ASP A 257 17.92 19.59 2.81
C ASP A 257 18.64 18.46 2.02
N SER A 258 18.09 17.24 2.02
CA SER A 258 18.74 16.09 1.37
C SER A 258 18.23 15.90 -0.06
N GLN A 259 19.15 15.82 -1.02
CA GLN A 259 18.81 15.30 -2.35
C GLN A 259 18.64 13.78 -2.26
N GLU A 260 17.42 13.35 -2.00
CA GLU A 260 17.11 11.93 -2.01
C GLU A 260 17.00 11.38 -3.43
N PRO A 261 17.40 10.13 -3.65
CA PRO A 261 17.19 9.48 -4.93
C PRO A 261 15.69 9.36 -5.21
N GLU A 262 15.31 9.75 -6.43
CA GLU A 262 13.97 9.52 -6.96
C GLU A 262 13.67 8.00 -6.95
N PHE A 263 12.47 7.62 -6.53
CA PHE A 263 11.97 6.26 -6.52
C PHE A 263 11.72 5.82 -7.96
N CYS A 264 12.78 5.30 -8.57
CA CYS A 264 12.80 4.84 -9.94
C CYS A 264 13.41 3.43 -10.06
N PRO A 265 12.96 2.41 -9.28
CA PRO A 265 13.49 1.05 -9.36
C PRO A 265 13.43 0.42 -10.76
N GLU A 266 14.28 -0.53 -11.09
CA GLU A 266 14.21 -1.22 -12.39
C GLU A 266 12.88 -1.99 -12.55
N ILE A 267 12.39 -2.09 -13.78
CA ILE A 267 11.21 -2.89 -14.13
C ILE A 267 11.64 -4.35 -14.32
N PRO A 268 11.25 -5.29 -13.44
CA PRO A 268 11.69 -6.69 -13.51
C PRO A 268 10.86 -7.52 -14.50
N LEU A 269 10.68 -7.00 -15.72
CA LEU A 269 10.07 -7.72 -16.83
C LEU A 269 11.16 -8.23 -17.76
N THR A 270 10.93 -9.41 -18.34
CA THR A 270 11.81 -9.95 -19.37
C THR A 270 11.72 -9.12 -20.66
N ALA A 271 12.75 -9.19 -21.51
CA ALA A 271 12.73 -8.51 -22.80
C ALA A 271 11.50 -8.90 -23.67
N ALA A 272 11.11 -10.18 -23.64
CA ALA A 272 9.93 -10.67 -24.35
C ALA A 272 8.64 -10.02 -23.83
N GLN A 273 8.46 -9.92 -22.52
CA GLN A 273 7.30 -9.24 -21.93
C GLN A 273 7.27 -7.74 -22.29
N ILE A 274 8.43 -7.08 -22.31
CA ILE A 274 8.52 -5.67 -22.72
C ILE A 274 8.12 -5.51 -24.19
N GLU A 275 8.56 -6.41 -25.05
CA GLU A 275 8.19 -6.43 -26.47
C GLU A 275 6.69 -6.68 -26.68
N ASP A 276 6.09 -7.58 -25.90
CA ASP A 276 4.64 -7.81 -25.87
C ASP A 276 3.87 -6.54 -25.50
N LEU A 277 4.33 -5.80 -24.48
CA LEU A 277 3.70 -4.54 -24.09
C LEU A 277 3.83 -3.46 -25.17
N HIS A 278 4.95 -3.37 -25.88
CA HIS A 278 5.09 -2.48 -27.03
C HIS A 278 4.11 -2.83 -28.15
N ARG A 279 3.98 -4.11 -28.50
CA ARG A 279 3.00 -4.57 -29.49
C ARG A 279 1.57 -4.25 -29.05
N ALA A 280 1.23 -4.51 -27.79
CA ALA A 280 -0.07 -4.18 -27.24
C ALA A 280 -0.35 -2.67 -27.34
N ASN A 281 0.59 -1.81 -26.95
CA ASN A 281 0.41 -0.36 -27.06
C ASN A 281 0.30 0.15 -28.49
N GLN A 282 0.99 -0.48 -29.45
CA GLN A 282 0.83 -0.18 -30.87
C GLN A 282 -0.60 -0.49 -31.34
N SER A 283 -1.17 -1.62 -30.89
CA SER A 283 -2.54 -1.98 -31.26
C SER A 283 -3.59 -0.96 -30.83
N LEU A 284 -3.35 -0.17 -29.76
CA LEU A 284 -4.25 0.93 -29.37
C LEU A 284 -4.40 1.97 -30.49
N ALA A 285 -3.30 2.29 -31.18
CA ALA A 285 -3.31 3.22 -32.30
C ALA A 285 -3.86 2.56 -33.57
N ASP A 286 -3.46 1.33 -33.85
CA ASP A 286 -3.91 0.59 -35.04
C ASP A 286 -5.43 0.35 -35.04
N GLU A 287 -6.02 0.12 -33.85
CA GLU A 287 -7.47 -0.04 -33.64
C GLU A 287 -8.23 1.31 -33.54
N GLY A 288 -7.53 2.45 -33.58
CA GLY A 288 -8.13 3.78 -33.44
C GLY A 288 -8.73 4.05 -32.05
N ILE A 289 -8.28 3.30 -31.03
CA ILE A 289 -8.62 3.57 -29.62
C ILE A 289 -7.85 4.80 -29.14
N MET A 290 -6.60 4.96 -29.57
CA MET A 290 -5.75 6.13 -29.34
C MET A 290 -5.29 6.75 -30.66
N VAL A 291 -5.00 8.06 -30.65
CA VAL A 291 -4.46 8.76 -31.83
C VAL A 291 -2.99 8.42 -32.08
N GLN A 292 -2.24 8.13 -31.02
CA GLN A 292 -0.82 7.81 -31.08
C GLN A 292 -0.49 6.60 -30.20
N PRO A 293 0.56 5.83 -30.52
CA PRO A 293 1.04 4.75 -29.68
C PRO A 293 1.44 5.27 -28.29
N LEU A 294 1.16 4.47 -27.26
CA LEU A 294 1.57 4.76 -25.89
C LEU A 294 2.99 4.23 -25.64
N GLU A 295 3.91 5.09 -25.23
CA GLU A 295 5.24 4.65 -24.77
C GLU A 295 5.15 3.94 -23.41
N LEU A 296 6.12 3.07 -23.10
CA LEU A 296 6.16 2.36 -21.81
C LEU A 296 6.62 3.23 -20.64
N GLY A 297 7.30 4.35 -20.90
CA GLY A 297 7.85 5.25 -19.89
C GLY A 297 9.26 4.87 -19.46
N GLN A 298 9.70 5.34 -18.29
CA GLN A 298 11.10 5.18 -17.87
C GLN A 298 11.38 3.78 -17.31
N ALA A 299 12.34 3.06 -17.93
CA ALA A 299 12.77 1.71 -17.52
C ALA A 299 13.28 1.62 -16.07
N GLY A 300 13.64 2.75 -15.47
CA GLY A 300 14.18 2.81 -14.12
C GLY A 300 15.69 2.81 -14.08
N ARG A 301 16.23 2.87 -12.87
CA ARG A 301 17.65 2.78 -12.56
C ARG A 301 17.79 1.97 -11.29
N ALA A 302 18.88 1.21 -11.18
CA ALA A 302 19.29 0.63 -9.90
C ALA A 302 19.58 1.75 -8.90
N GLY A 303 18.60 2.07 -8.07
CA GLY A 303 18.71 2.97 -6.94
C GLY A 303 18.09 2.30 -5.73
N ALA A 304 18.92 1.87 -4.78
CA ALA A 304 18.44 1.38 -3.50
C ALA A 304 18.38 2.57 -2.53
N ALA A 305 17.31 2.64 -1.73
CA ALA A 305 17.33 3.50 -0.55
C ALA A 305 18.44 3.03 0.39
N ASP A 306 19.12 3.96 1.07
CA ASP A 306 20.14 3.63 2.06
C ASP A 306 19.47 2.86 3.22
N PRO A 307 19.86 1.59 3.48
CA PRO A 307 19.29 0.78 4.56
C PRO A 307 19.36 1.44 5.93
N THR A 308 20.41 2.23 6.18
CA THR A 308 20.63 2.95 7.44
C THR A 308 19.57 4.02 7.62
N ILE A 309 19.33 4.81 6.57
CA ILE A 309 18.36 5.90 6.58
C ILE A 309 16.94 5.33 6.69
N VAL A 310 16.66 4.24 5.96
CA VAL A 310 15.37 3.53 6.04
C VAL A 310 15.12 3.00 7.45
N SER A 311 16.13 2.42 8.10
CA SER A 311 16.01 1.87 9.46
C SER A 311 15.78 2.99 10.49
N GLN A 312 16.48 4.11 10.35
CA GLN A 312 16.24 5.31 11.16
C GLN A 312 14.79 5.83 10.99
N LEU A 313 14.32 5.96 9.75
CA LEU A 313 12.96 6.42 9.47
C LEU A 313 11.91 5.44 9.98
N LEU A 314 12.15 4.12 9.86
CA LEU A 314 11.29 3.08 10.43
C LEU A 314 11.15 3.24 11.95
N ARG A 315 12.26 3.45 12.67
CA ARG A 315 12.25 3.66 14.14
C ARG A 315 11.44 4.89 14.52
N GLN A 316 11.68 6.02 13.86
CA GLN A 316 10.91 7.24 14.08
C GLN A 316 9.42 7.05 13.76
N GLY A 317 9.11 6.31 12.69
CA GLY A 317 7.75 5.95 12.32
C GLY A 317 7.06 5.06 13.34
N LEU A 318 7.76 4.06 13.87
CA LEU A 318 7.27 3.18 14.93
C LEU A 318 6.96 3.99 16.19
N ARG A 319 7.88 4.88 16.59
CA ARG A 319 7.70 5.78 17.74
C ARG A 319 6.48 6.68 17.57
N ALA A 320 6.29 7.29 16.40
CA ALA A 320 5.12 8.11 16.13
C ALA A 320 3.83 7.29 16.09
N ALA A 321 3.87 6.08 15.53
CA ALA A 321 2.72 5.19 15.53
C ALA A 321 2.30 4.78 16.94
N ALA A 322 3.26 4.48 17.82
CA ALA A 322 3.01 4.19 19.23
C ALA A 322 2.36 5.38 19.95
N LEU A 323 2.87 6.60 19.75
CA LEU A 323 2.28 7.83 20.30
C LEU A 323 0.83 8.05 19.85
N ILE A 324 0.56 7.90 18.55
CA ILE A 324 -0.79 8.06 17.99
C ILE A 324 -1.75 7.02 18.59
N CYS A 325 -1.29 5.77 18.68
CA CYS A 325 -2.07 4.66 19.24
C CYS A 325 -2.33 4.81 20.74
N ASP A 326 -1.39 5.37 21.49
CA ASP A 326 -1.51 5.61 22.94
C ASP A 326 -2.64 6.61 23.27
N CYS A 327 -2.78 7.65 22.42
CA CYS A 327 -3.79 8.69 22.55
C CYS A 327 -5.18 8.29 22.02
N HIS A 328 -5.31 7.18 21.30
CA HIS A 328 -6.54 6.85 20.58
C HIS A 328 -7.60 6.18 21.47
N PRO A 329 -8.89 6.57 21.39
CA PRO A 329 -9.95 5.98 22.21
C PRO A 329 -10.08 4.46 22.07
N GLU A 330 -9.80 3.93 20.89
CA GLU A 330 -9.87 2.49 20.58
C GLU A 330 -8.57 1.72 20.91
N ARG A 331 -7.69 2.24 21.78
CA ARG A 331 -6.42 1.57 22.15
C ARG A 331 -6.60 0.10 22.57
N LYS A 332 -7.75 -0.27 23.14
CA LYS A 332 -8.09 -1.66 23.50
C LYS A 332 -8.10 -2.60 22.29
N ALA A 333 -8.45 -2.12 21.10
CA ALA A 333 -8.44 -2.90 19.86
C ALA A 333 -7.03 -3.32 19.42
N LEU A 334 -5.99 -2.73 20.00
CA LEU A 334 -4.59 -3.04 19.70
C LEU A 334 -4.04 -4.20 20.53
N GLN A 335 -4.89 -4.99 21.22
CA GLN A 335 -4.42 -6.09 22.04
C GLN A 335 -3.53 -7.05 21.23
N GLY A 336 -2.33 -7.32 21.75
CA GLY A 336 -1.34 -8.15 21.09
C GLY A 336 -0.53 -7.45 20.00
N SER A 337 -0.75 -6.15 19.71
CA SER A 337 0.07 -5.37 18.77
C SER A 337 1.30 -4.76 19.44
N LEU A 338 2.41 -4.66 18.70
CA LEU A 338 3.59 -3.88 19.10
C LEU A 338 3.25 -2.40 19.39
N LEU A 339 2.20 -1.86 18.79
CA LEU A 339 1.84 -0.45 18.97
C LEU A 339 1.04 -0.17 20.25
N ARG A 340 0.89 -1.18 21.13
CA ARG A 340 0.52 -0.95 22.53
C ARG A 340 1.68 -0.53 23.39
N TYR A 341 2.91 -0.85 23.00
CA TYR A 341 4.13 -0.39 23.67
C TYR A 341 4.22 1.12 23.58
N ASP A 342 4.70 1.74 24.64
CA ASP A 342 5.01 3.16 24.67
C ASP A 342 6.22 3.44 23.74
N PRO A 343 6.47 4.72 23.43
CA PRO A 343 7.51 5.09 22.48
C PRO A 343 8.92 4.65 22.90
N GLU A 344 9.23 4.65 24.20
CA GLU A 344 10.55 4.28 24.72
C GLU A 344 10.76 2.75 24.65
N GLU A 345 9.72 1.98 24.98
CA GLU A 345 9.68 0.53 24.80
C GLU A 345 9.89 0.15 23.32
N CYS A 346 9.20 0.82 22.40
CA CYS A 346 9.35 0.61 20.95
C CYS A 346 10.77 0.91 20.48
N ASP A 347 11.34 2.04 20.91
CA ASP A 347 12.70 2.44 20.55
C ASP A 347 13.74 1.44 21.07
N ALA A 348 13.59 0.96 22.31
CA ALA A 348 14.49 -0.02 22.91
C ALA A 348 14.42 -1.38 22.22
N LEU A 349 13.22 -1.86 21.87
CA LEU A 349 13.03 -3.09 21.11
C LEU A 349 13.65 -2.96 19.71
N ALA A 350 13.39 -1.85 19.02
CA ALA A 350 13.93 -1.61 17.69
C ALA A 350 15.46 -1.53 17.70
N GLU A 351 16.06 -0.84 18.66
CA GLU A 351 17.52 -0.75 18.82
C GLU A 351 18.15 -2.14 19.04
N ALA A 352 17.58 -2.95 19.92
CA ALA A 352 18.06 -4.29 20.22
C ALA A 352 18.00 -5.21 18.98
N LEU A 353 16.87 -5.19 18.27
CA LEU A 353 16.64 -6.04 17.10
C LEU A 353 17.42 -5.56 15.87
N GLU A 354 17.54 -4.25 15.67
CA GLU A 354 18.37 -3.66 14.63
C GLU A 354 19.84 -4.02 14.83
N GLY A 355 20.33 -4.22 16.06
CA GLY A 355 21.70 -4.62 16.35
C GLY A 355 21.99 -6.13 16.27
N ALA A 356 20.96 -6.96 16.10
CA ALA A 356 21.03 -8.42 16.22
C ALA A 356 21.27 -9.09 14.86
N SER A 357 22.30 -9.90 14.68
CA SER A 357 22.54 -10.68 13.45
C SER A 357 21.52 -11.82 13.28
N ALA A 358 21.07 -12.43 14.38
CA ALA A 358 20.07 -13.47 14.38
C ALA A 358 19.21 -13.38 15.63
N SER A 359 17.89 -13.27 15.47
CA SER A 359 16.95 -13.21 16.59
C SER A 359 16.06 -14.44 16.66
N THR A 360 15.75 -14.87 17.88
CA THR A 360 14.77 -15.94 18.16
C THR A 360 13.65 -15.40 19.02
N HIS A 361 12.42 -15.58 18.57
CA HIS A 361 11.23 -15.05 19.19
C HIS A 361 10.33 -16.20 19.64
N LEU A 362 10.06 -16.33 20.94
CA LEU A 362 9.20 -17.37 21.50
C LEU A 362 7.84 -16.77 21.85
N GLN A 363 6.75 -17.20 21.20
CA GLN A 363 5.41 -16.58 21.33
C GLN A 363 5.39 -15.05 21.15
N ALA A 364 6.31 -14.50 20.35
CA ALA A 364 6.46 -13.04 20.19
C ALA A 364 6.37 -12.58 18.72
N PRO A 365 5.25 -12.86 18.03
CA PRO A 365 5.10 -12.64 16.59
C PRO A 365 5.34 -11.19 16.15
N GLU A 366 4.90 -10.21 16.94
CA GLU A 366 5.04 -8.80 16.58
C GLU A 366 6.49 -8.30 16.66
N THR A 367 7.27 -8.81 17.62
CA THR A 367 8.71 -8.46 17.70
C THR A 367 9.52 -9.20 16.64
N ALA A 368 9.11 -10.42 16.26
CA ALA A 368 9.69 -11.11 15.10
C ALA A 368 9.42 -10.31 13.83
N LEU A 369 8.20 -9.81 13.67
CA LEU A 369 7.85 -8.99 12.53
C LEU A 369 8.67 -7.69 12.47
N LEU A 370 8.83 -7.00 13.61
CA LEU A 370 9.71 -5.83 13.71
C LEU A 370 11.16 -6.19 13.34
N ALA A 371 11.69 -7.30 13.85
CA ALA A 371 13.05 -7.74 13.52
C ALA A 371 13.23 -7.98 12.02
N ALA A 372 12.22 -8.57 11.37
CA ALA A 372 12.25 -8.87 9.94
C ALA A 372 12.24 -7.59 9.07
N CYS A 373 11.76 -6.47 9.61
CA CYS A 373 11.79 -5.16 8.95
C CYS A 373 13.18 -4.51 8.89
N PHE A 374 14.19 -5.04 9.58
CA PHE A 374 15.59 -4.61 9.43
C PHE A 374 16.32 -5.50 8.43
N ASP A 375 17.37 -4.99 7.78
CA ASP A 375 18.10 -5.73 6.75
C ASP A 375 19.09 -6.76 7.32
N ARG A 376 19.33 -7.84 6.56
CA ARG A 376 20.38 -8.85 6.77
C ARG A 376 20.29 -9.60 8.11
N ARG A 377 19.07 -9.89 8.58
CA ARG A 377 18.80 -10.60 9.83
C ARG A 377 18.28 -12.01 9.54
N LEU A 378 18.63 -12.96 10.40
CA LEU A 378 17.89 -14.23 10.47
C LEU A 378 16.88 -14.13 11.60
N VAL A 379 15.59 -14.14 11.28
CA VAL A 379 14.52 -14.05 12.27
C VAL A 379 13.80 -15.37 12.40
N ARG A 380 13.78 -15.92 13.62
CA ARG A 380 13.06 -17.15 13.94
C ARG A 380 11.90 -16.85 14.86
N LEU A 381 10.72 -17.36 14.55
CA LEU A 381 9.54 -17.25 15.37
C LEU A 381 9.06 -18.64 15.77
N HIS A 382 9.13 -18.99 17.04
CA HIS A 382 8.59 -20.23 17.57
C HIS A 382 7.21 -19.99 18.17
N LEU A 383 6.20 -20.66 17.62
CA LEU A 383 4.80 -20.59 18.04
C LEU A 383 4.35 -21.93 18.65
N THR A 384 3.52 -21.86 19.68
CA THR A 384 3.00 -23.06 20.34
C THR A 384 1.94 -23.64 19.40
N PRO A 385 1.99 -24.92 19.04
CA PRO A 385 1.05 -25.46 18.07
C PRO A 385 -0.41 -25.32 18.55
N ASP A 386 -1.18 -24.49 17.86
CA ASP A 386 -2.64 -24.41 18.01
C ASP A 386 -3.32 -24.26 16.62
N ARG A 387 -4.66 -24.31 16.59
CA ARG A 387 -5.40 -24.20 15.32
C ARG A 387 -5.28 -22.83 14.64
N GLY A 388 -5.02 -21.75 15.39
CA GLY A 388 -4.87 -20.40 14.88
C GLY A 388 -3.46 -20.08 14.35
N VAL A 389 -2.44 -20.75 14.90
CA VAL A 389 -1.03 -20.54 14.59
C VAL A 389 -0.72 -20.73 13.12
N TRP A 390 -1.28 -21.75 12.45
CA TRP A 390 -1.05 -21.96 11.02
C TRP A 390 -1.52 -20.79 10.15
N ARG A 391 -2.65 -20.15 10.51
CA ARG A 391 -3.12 -18.95 9.79
C ARG A 391 -2.20 -17.76 10.04
N GLN A 392 -1.69 -17.62 11.26
CA GLN A 392 -0.73 -16.59 11.61
C GLN A 392 0.60 -16.78 10.89
N MET A 393 1.11 -18.02 10.84
CA MET A 393 2.33 -18.38 10.09
C MET A 393 2.15 -18.07 8.61
N ALA A 394 1.08 -18.57 7.98
CA ALA A 394 0.81 -18.29 6.57
C ALA A 394 0.70 -16.77 6.29
N ARG A 395 0.12 -16.00 7.22
CA ARG A 395 0.08 -14.54 7.12
C ARG A 395 1.47 -13.93 7.16
N LEU A 396 2.34 -14.38 8.07
CA LEU A 396 3.71 -13.88 8.22
C LEU A 396 4.60 -14.29 7.03
N ASP A 397 4.47 -15.52 6.54
CA ASP A 397 5.20 -16.04 5.38
C ASP A 397 4.82 -15.29 4.09
N ALA A 398 3.61 -14.74 4.01
CA ALA A 398 3.16 -13.91 2.90
C ALA A 398 3.72 -12.48 2.94
N LEU A 399 4.31 -12.03 4.07
CA LEU A 399 4.88 -10.70 4.18
C LEU A 399 6.23 -10.65 3.46
N MET A 400 6.39 -9.69 2.56
CA MET A 400 7.70 -9.41 2.00
C MET A 400 8.48 -8.52 2.96
N SER A 401 9.32 -9.12 3.80
CA SER A 401 10.24 -8.41 4.67
C SER A 401 11.66 -8.35 4.09
N PRO A 402 12.47 -7.32 4.44
CA PRO A 402 13.89 -7.26 4.09
C PRO A 402 14.70 -8.46 4.58
N SER A 403 14.33 -9.01 5.74
CA SER A 403 14.96 -10.20 6.31
C SER A 403 14.02 -11.40 6.29
N PRO A 404 14.53 -12.63 6.05
CA PRO A 404 13.72 -13.84 6.15
C PRO A 404 13.19 -14.03 7.57
N LEU A 405 11.88 -14.22 7.68
CA LEU A 405 11.21 -14.64 8.90
C LEU A 405 10.82 -16.11 8.73
N VAL A 406 11.36 -16.97 9.58
CA VAL A 406 11.06 -18.40 9.58
C VAL A 406 10.21 -18.71 10.79
N ALA A 407 8.95 -19.05 10.55
CA ALA A 407 8.06 -19.49 11.62
C ALA A 407 8.17 -21.02 11.83
N LEU A 408 8.34 -21.43 13.08
CA LEU A 408 8.60 -22.80 13.50
C LEU A 408 7.64 -23.20 14.62
N ALA A 409 7.35 -24.49 14.72
CA ALA A 409 6.69 -25.05 15.88
C ALA A 409 7.64 -25.01 17.10
N ALA A 410 7.09 -24.74 18.29
CA ALA A 410 7.86 -24.52 19.51
C ALA A 410 8.58 -25.77 20.06
N ASP A 411 8.27 -26.96 19.56
CA ASP A 411 8.93 -28.22 19.91
C ASP A 411 10.30 -28.40 19.24
N LYS A 412 10.66 -27.54 18.27
CA LYS A 412 11.91 -27.66 17.49
C LYS A 412 13.05 -26.72 17.92
N ILE A 413 13.04 -26.23 19.17
CA ILE A 413 14.08 -25.30 19.63
C ILE A 413 15.42 -26.05 19.77
N GLY A 414 16.43 -25.64 19.00
CA GLY A 414 17.80 -26.17 19.10
C GLY A 414 18.11 -27.39 18.22
N GLU A 415 17.14 -27.93 17.48
CA GLU A 415 17.32 -29.16 16.67
C GLU A 415 17.89 -28.91 15.27
N THR A 416 17.96 -27.66 14.81
CA THR A 416 18.10 -27.34 13.38
C THR A 416 19.54 -27.11 12.90
N GLY A 417 20.55 -27.15 13.79
CA GLY A 417 21.93 -26.82 13.40
C GLY A 417 22.10 -25.38 12.89
N ASP A 418 21.11 -24.53 13.15
CA ASP A 418 21.04 -23.14 12.71
C ASP A 418 22.05 -22.26 13.46
N PRO A 419 22.43 -21.10 12.88
CA PRO A 419 23.26 -20.13 13.58
C PRO A 419 22.60 -19.70 14.90
N LEU A 420 23.43 -19.56 15.92
CA LEU A 420 22.99 -19.22 17.27
C LEU A 420 22.43 -17.80 17.31
N PRO A 421 21.31 -17.56 18.02
CA PRO A 421 20.76 -16.23 18.15
C PRO A 421 21.66 -15.36 19.03
N ASP A 422 21.87 -14.12 18.63
CA ASP A 422 22.47 -13.11 19.50
C ASP A 422 21.43 -12.34 20.32
N VAL A 423 20.16 -12.38 19.90
CA VAL A 423 19.01 -11.87 20.69
C VAL A 423 17.90 -12.91 20.80
N VAL A 424 17.38 -13.11 22.01
CA VAL A 424 16.20 -13.94 22.27
C VAL A 424 15.09 -13.08 22.87
N VAL A 425 13.90 -13.11 22.28
CA VAL A 425 12.71 -12.40 22.76
C VAL A 425 11.65 -13.39 23.22
N ILE A 426 11.13 -13.20 24.42
CA ILE A 426 10.18 -14.12 25.06
C ILE A 426 8.85 -13.40 25.29
N GLY A 427 7.82 -13.91 24.64
CA GLY A 427 6.43 -13.51 24.81
C GLY A 427 5.71 -14.27 25.91
N GLU A 428 4.42 -13.96 26.07
CA GLU A 428 3.57 -14.54 27.10
C GLU A 428 3.35 -16.06 26.91
N GLY A 429 3.21 -16.79 28.01
CA GLY A 429 2.88 -18.23 27.99
C GLY A 429 4.05 -19.16 27.62
N VAL A 430 5.27 -18.64 27.50
CA VAL A 430 6.48 -19.47 27.35
C VAL A 430 6.86 -20.04 28.71
N GLU A 431 7.19 -21.34 28.76
CA GLU A 431 7.67 -22.01 29.97
C GLU A 431 9.19 -21.86 30.13
N ALA A 432 9.68 -21.76 31.37
CA ALA A 432 11.11 -21.62 31.68
C ALA A 432 11.95 -22.74 31.04
N ALA A 433 11.47 -23.98 31.07
CA ALA A 433 12.15 -25.14 30.48
C ALA A 433 12.48 -24.99 28.99
N ARG A 434 11.73 -24.17 28.24
CA ARG A 434 12.00 -23.87 26.82
C ARG A 434 13.03 -22.76 26.63
N VAL A 435 13.25 -21.95 27.65
CA VAL A 435 14.17 -20.81 27.63
C VAL A 435 15.57 -21.23 28.06
N LEU A 436 15.67 -22.11 29.06
CA LEU A 436 16.96 -22.52 29.64
C LEU A 436 17.99 -22.97 28.58
N PRO A 437 17.65 -23.82 27.59
CA PRO A 437 18.64 -24.25 26.59
C PRO A 437 19.16 -23.13 25.68
N LEU A 438 18.45 -21.99 25.61
CA LEU A 438 18.87 -20.83 24.82
C LEU A 438 19.84 -19.93 25.60
N LEU A 439 19.75 -19.92 26.94
CA LEU A 439 20.62 -19.10 27.80
C LEU A 439 22.06 -19.61 27.82
N ASP A 440 22.24 -20.92 27.66
CA ASP A 440 23.55 -21.56 27.63
C ASP A 440 24.24 -21.48 26.26
N GLN A 441 23.58 -20.89 25.25
CA GLN A 441 24.13 -20.81 23.90
C GLN A 441 25.28 -19.78 23.83
N PRO A 442 26.45 -20.17 23.30
CA PRO A 442 27.54 -19.22 23.10
C PRO A 442 27.13 -18.14 22.10
N GLY A 443 27.40 -16.88 22.44
CA GLY A 443 27.11 -15.73 21.57
C GLY A 443 25.76 -15.05 21.82
N LEU A 444 24.92 -15.57 22.73
CA LEU A 444 23.74 -14.82 23.19
C LEU A 444 24.20 -13.51 23.83
N ARG A 445 23.82 -12.37 23.24
CA ARG A 445 24.15 -11.03 23.75
C ARG A 445 23.05 -10.48 24.64
N GLN A 446 21.79 -10.79 24.34
CA GLN A 446 20.66 -10.21 25.03
C GLN A 446 19.44 -11.14 25.09
N LEU A 447 18.82 -11.22 26.28
CA LEU A 447 17.50 -11.78 26.49
C LEU A 447 16.50 -10.64 26.74
N ILE A 448 15.35 -10.69 26.07
CA ILE A 448 14.28 -9.70 26.22
C ILE A 448 13.02 -10.42 26.68
N LEU A 449 12.53 -10.08 27.88
CA LEU A 449 11.26 -10.57 28.41
C LEU A 449 10.19 -9.50 28.19
N LEU A 450 9.14 -9.85 27.44
CA LEU A 450 7.94 -9.00 27.32
C LEU A 450 7.08 -9.11 28.59
N GLU A 451 6.09 -8.22 28.74
CA GLU A 451 5.27 -8.06 29.96
C GLU A 451 4.87 -9.38 30.63
N GLY A 452 4.22 -10.27 29.87
CA GLY A 452 3.72 -11.56 30.36
C GLY A 452 4.80 -12.62 30.60
N ALA A 453 6.02 -12.44 30.09
CA ALA A 453 7.14 -13.37 30.26
C ALA A 453 7.98 -13.07 31.51
N ARG A 454 7.78 -11.93 32.17
CA ARG A 454 8.52 -11.55 33.38
C ARG A 454 8.28 -12.50 34.56
N THR A 455 7.19 -13.27 34.52
CA THR A 455 6.89 -14.33 35.49
C THR A 455 7.94 -15.43 35.53
N LEU A 456 8.75 -15.57 34.47
CA LEU A 456 9.83 -16.55 34.39
C LEU A 456 11.06 -16.19 35.24
N LEU A 457 11.20 -14.92 35.65
CA LEU A 457 12.40 -14.43 36.32
C LEU A 457 12.88 -15.28 37.50
N PRO A 458 12.01 -15.80 38.40
CA PRO A 458 12.44 -16.64 39.51
C PRO A 458 13.11 -17.95 39.08
N ASP A 459 12.79 -18.44 37.89
CA ASP A 459 13.22 -19.74 37.37
C ASP A 459 14.42 -19.64 36.42
N LEU A 460 14.82 -18.42 36.03
CA LEU A 460 15.96 -18.20 35.15
C LEU A 460 17.26 -18.10 35.96
N PRO A 461 18.34 -18.80 35.57
CA PRO A 461 19.64 -18.71 36.20
C PRO A 461 20.31 -17.39 35.77
N LEU A 462 19.81 -16.28 36.31
CA LEU A 462 20.33 -14.97 36.00
C LEU A 462 21.68 -14.79 36.71
N GLY A 463 22.76 -15.07 36.00
CA GLY A 463 24.12 -14.79 36.44
C GLY A 463 24.38 -13.27 36.54
N PRO A 464 25.63 -12.79 36.35
CA PRO A 464 25.96 -11.37 36.41
C PRO A 464 25.48 -10.60 35.16
N HIS A 465 24.23 -10.76 34.77
CA HIS A 465 23.61 -10.05 33.65
C HIS A 465 23.30 -8.61 34.03
N GLN A 466 23.54 -7.69 33.10
CA GLN A 466 23.09 -6.31 33.29
C GLN A 466 21.59 -6.24 33.01
N ARG A 467 20.82 -5.88 34.04
CA ARG A 467 19.39 -5.69 33.96
C ARG A 467 19.06 -4.25 33.55
N ARG A 468 18.17 -4.10 32.57
CA ARG A 468 17.57 -2.81 32.17
C ARG A 468 16.06 -2.98 31.97
N ASP A 469 15.27 -2.40 32.87
CA ASP A 469 13.82 -2.29 32.71
C ASP A 469 13.49 -1.10 31.80
N VAL A 470 12.69 -1.33 30.76
CA VAL A 470 12.13 -0.27 29.90
C VAL A 470 10.64 -0.51 29.80
N GLY A 471 9.85 0.22 30.58
CA GLY A 471 8.42 -0.03 30.74
C GLY A 471 8.13 -1.49 31.12
N ARG A 472 7.39 -2.18 30.25
CA ARG A 472 6.96 -3.58 30.28
C ARG A 472 7.96 -4.56 29.71
N CYS A 473 9.00 -4.08 29.04
CA CYS A 473 10.07 -4.91 28.49
C CYS A 473 11.23 -4.98 29.48
N LEU A 474 11.79 -6.17 29.69
CA LEU A 474 12.97 -6.37 30.52
C LEU A 474 14.11 -6.89 29.66
N PHE A 475 15.21 -6.14 29.62
CA PHE A 475 16.40 -6.46 28.86
C PHE A 475 17.47 -6.99 29.81
N LEU A 476 17.99 -8.18 29.53
CA LEU A 476 19.08 -8.80 30.25
C LEU A 476 20.26 -8.95 29.29
N THR A 477 21.27 -8.11 29.47
CA THR A 477 22.48 -8.15 28.63
C THR A 477 23.47 -9.14 29.24
N MET A 478 23.88 -10.10 28.43
CA MET A 478 24.87 -11.11 28.82
C MET A 478 26.25 -10.46 28.84
N PRO A 479 27.08 -10.70 29.88
CA PRO A 479 28.46 -10.27 29.82
C PRO A 479 29.13 -10.96 28.63
N VAL A 480 29.81 -10.18 27.79
CA VAL A 480 30.61 -10.73 26.69
C VAL A 480 31.62 -11.66 27.33
N GLN A 481 31.44 -12.98 27.16
CA GLN A 481 32.48 -13.93 27.49
C GLN A 481 33.63 -13.63 26.54
N VAL A 482 34.58 -12.82 27.00
CA VAL A 482 35.86 -12.67 26.32
C VAL A 482 36.42 -14.08 26.31
N PRO A 483 36.56 -14.72 25.13
CA PRO A 483 37.12 -16.06 25.09
C PRO A 483 38.47 -15.94 25.79
N HIS A 484 38.62 -16.62 26.92
CA HIS A 484 39.92 -16.76 27.54
C HIS A 484 40.74 -17.55 26.53
N GLY A 485 41.45 -16.83 25.66
CA GLY A 485 42.46 -17.43 24.80
C GLY A 485 43.38 -18.26 25.68
N PRO A 486 43.90 -19.40 25.19
CA PRO A 486 44.77 -20.24 25.99
C PRO A 486 45.85 -19.33 26.57
N ALA A 487 45.95 -19.31 27.91
CA ALA A 487 46.96 -18.56 28.60
C ALA A 487 48.30 -18.93 27.93
N ARG A 488 48.93 -17.98 27.25
CA ARG A 488 50.28 -18.19 26.72
C ARG A 488 51.16 -18.36 27.94
N LEU A 489 51.47 -19.62 28.26
CA LEU A 489 52.45 -20.02 29.27
C LEU A 489 53.85 -19.58 28.86
#